data_AF-A0A2D7LLA4-F1
#
_entry.id   AF-A0A2D7LLA4-F1
#
_cell.length_a   1.000
_cell.length_b   1.000
_cell.length_c   1.000
_cell.angle_alpha   90.00
_cell.angle_beta   90.00
_cell.angle_gamma   90.00
#
_symmetry.space_group_name_H-M   'P 1'
#
loop_
_entity.id
_entity.type
_entity.pdbx_description
1 polymer ?
#
loop_
_entity_poly.entity_id
_entity_poly.type
_entity_poly.pdbx_seq_one_letter_code
_entity_poly.pdbx_strand_id
1 'polypeptide(L)' 'MPDQPNWLRTPNAALYLGVSPQYLKKCRDCYDDGFLKEEEHYVLGANFNSSILWNVQEVLK' A
#
# COMPACT_ATOMS: atom_id res chain seq x y z
N MET A 1 -21.44 3.87 -7.07
CA MET A 1 -20.81 4.34 -5.82
C MET A 1 -19.42 4.80 -6.23
N PRO A 2 -18.98 6.03 -5.95
CA PRO A 2 -17.67 6.48 -6.44
C PRO A 2 -16.60 5.64 -5.73
N ASP A 3 -15.74 5.01 -6.52
CA ASP A 3 -14.51 4.33 -6.12
C ASP A 3 -13.63 5.28 -5.30
N GLN A 4 -13.85 5.36 -3.98
CA GLN A 4 -12.89 6.01 -3.11
C GLN A 4 -11.65 5.13 -3.04
N PRO A 5 -10.45 5.67 -3.29
CA PRO A 5 -9.23 4.93 -3.07
C PRO A 5 -9.18 4.58 -1.58
N ASN A 6 -9.33 3.29 -1.28
CA ASN A 6 -9.30 2.78 0.09
C ASN A 6 -7.85 2.84 0.58
N TRP A 7 -7.44 4.02 1.04
CA TRP A 7 -6.17 4.23 1.73
C TRP A 7 -6.23 3.52 3.09
N LEU A 8 -5.68 2.32 3.12
CA LEU A 8 -5.73 1.44 4.28
C LEU A 8 -4.34 1.32 4.92
N ARG A 9 -4.32 1.20 6.25
CA ARG A 9 -3.09 0.85 6.97
C ARG A 9 -2.66 -0.56 6.58
N THR A 10 -1.36 -0.85 6.66
CA THR A 10 -0.77 -2.15 6.30
C THR A 10 -1.58 -3.40 6.71
N PRO A 11 -2.08 -3.55 7.96
CA PRO A 11 -2.86 -4.73 8.33
C PRO A 11 -4.20 -4.83 7.58
N ASN A 12 -4.91 -3.72 7.35
CA ASN A 12 -6.15 -3.71 6.60
C ASN A 12 -5.91 -3.88 5.10
N ALA A 13 -4.85 -3.27 4.57
CA ALA A 13 -4.46 -3.42 3.17
C ALA A 13 -4.07 -4.87 2.86
N ALA A 14 -3.30 -5.49 3.75
CA ALA A 14 -2.95 -6.91 3.68
C ALA A 14 -4.20 -7.80 3.65
N LEU A 15 -5.15 -7.55 4.56
CA LEU A 15 -6.42 -8.27 4.62
C LEU A 15 -7.23 -8.12 3.33
N TYR A 16 -7.33 -6.89 2.81
CA TYR A 16 -8.09 -6.58 1.61
C TYR A 16 -7.49 -7.21 0.35
N LEU A 17 -6.16 -7.18 0.22
CA LEU A 17 -5.42 -7.75 -0.89
C LEU A 17 -5.25 -9.28 -0.76
N GLY A 18 -5.59 -9.87 0.39
CA GLY A 18 -5.36 -11.28 0.67
C GLY A 18 -3.88 -11.66 0.78
N VAL A 19 -3.01 -10.69 1.10
CA VAL A 19 -1.56 -10.87 1.21
C VAL A 19 -1.08 -10.68 2.64
N SER A 20 0.15 -11.08 2.94
CA SER A 20 0.75 -10.82 4.26
C SER A 20 1.23 -9.37 4.40
N PRO A 21 1.16 -8.75 5.59
CA PRO A 21 1.72 -7.42 5.84
C PRO A 21 3.22 -7.32 5.51
N GLN A 22 3.96 -8.41 5.75
CA GLN A 22 5.37 -8.52 5.41
C GLN A 22 5.59 -8.63 3.89
N TYR A 23 4.66 -9.27 3.18
CA TYR A 23 4.68 -9.36 1.73
C TYR A 23 4.50 -7.96 1.10
N LEU A 24 3.56 -7.15 1.60
CA LEU A 24 3.40 -5.75 1.18
C LEU A 24 4.69 -4.93 1.37
N LYS A 25 5.32 -5.04 2.55
CA LYS A 25 6.59 -4.35 2.82
C LYS A 25 7.71 -4.84 1.89
N LYS A 26 7.79 -6.14 1.63
CA LYS A 26 8.73 -6.71 0.65
C LYS A 26 8.46 -6.24 -0.76
N CYS A 27 7.20 -6.14 -1.19
CA CYS A 27 6.85 -5.61 -2.50
C CYS A 27 7.29 -4.15 -2.66
N ARG A 28 7.25 -3.35 -1.60
CA ARG A 28 7.86 -2.01 -1.59
C ARG A 28 9.39 -2.07 -1.65
N ASP A 29 10.02 -2.97 -0.92
CA ASP A 29 11.49 -3.02 -0.80
C ASP A 29 12.19 -3.70 -2.00
N CYS A 30 11.52 -4.61 -2.71
CA CYS A 30 12.05 -5.35 -3.89
C CYS A 30 11.90 -4.56 -5.21
N TYR A 31 11.63 -3.27 -5.14
CA TYR A 31 11.08 -2.53 -6.27
C TYR A 31 12.16 -1.90 -7.15
N ASP A 32 12.70 -2.68 -8.09
CA ASP A 32 13.54 -2.19 -9.18
C ASP A 32 12.75 -1.98 -10.49
N ASP A 33 11.56 -2.60 -10.68
CA ASP A 33 10.87 -2.52 -12.00
C ASP A 33 9.35 -2.91 -12.08
N GLY A 34 8.47 -2.65 -11.08
CA GLY A 34 7.01 -2.72 -11.35
C GLY A 34 6.01 -2.96 -10.21
N PHE A 35 4.91 -2.18 -10.22
CA PHE A 35 3.66 -2.13 -9.41
C PHE A 35 3.40 -1.31 -8.11
N LEU A 36 4.31 -0.53 -7.49
CA LEU A 36 4.12 0.17 -6.20
C LEU A 36 4.99 1.43 -6.12
N LYS A 37 4.47 2.54 -6.64
CA LYS A 37 5.06 3.88 -6.48
C LYS A 37 4.60 4.58 -5.20
N GLU A 38 5.53 5.31 -4.59
CA GLU A 38 5.23 6.29 -3.54
C GLU A 38 4.26 7.36 -4.09
N GLU A 39 3.30 7.79 -3.26
CA GLU A 39 2.18 8.69 -3.59
C GLU A 39 1.10 8.14 -4.55
N GLU A 40 1.37 7.09 -5.32
CA GLU A 40 0.35 6.41 -6.15
C GLU A 40 -0.25 5.17 -5.44
N HIS A 41 0.62 4.28 -4.96
CA HIS A 41 0.22 2.99 -4.37
C HIS A 41 0.38 2.95 -2.85
N TYR A 42 1.30 3.74 -2.31
CA TYR A 42 1.46 3.92 -0.87
C TYR A 42 1.92 5.33 -0.53
N VAL A 43 1.49 5.84 0.62
CA VAL A 43 1.90 7.15 1.15
C VAL A 43 2.59 6.93 2.49
N LEU A 44 3.82 7.43 2.59
CA LEU A 44 4.54 7.55 3.85
C LEU A 44 4.12 8.87 4.49
N GLY A 45 3.55 8.81 5.69
CA GLY A 45 3.29 10.06 6.41
C GLY A 45 4.61 10.74 6.79
N ALA A 46 4.58 12.06 6.99
CA ALA A 46 5.75 12.93 7.14
C ALA A 46 6.73 12.62 8.30
N ASN A 47 6.46 11.62 9.13
CA ASN A 47 7.28 11.24 10.29
C ASN A 47 7.57 9.74 10.27
N PHE A 48 8.70 9.34 10.86
CA PHE A 48 9.12 7.93 10.96
C PHE A 48 8.11 7.02 11.69
N ASN A 49 7.29 7.60 12.57
CA ASN A 49 6.20 6.91 13.29
C ASN A 49 4.85 6.93 12.56
N SER A 50 4.77 7.64 11.43
CA SER A 50 3.54 7.73 10.66
C SER A 50 3.23 6.38 10.03
N SER A 51 1.98 5.94 10.18
CA SER A 51 1.52 4.70 9.56
C SER A 51 1.59 4.80 8.04
N ILE A 52 2.11 3.76 7.39
CA ILE A 52 2.08 3.66 5.93
C ILE A 52 0.63 3.41 5.50
N LEU A 53 0.12 4.27 4.63
CA LEU A 53 -1.16 4.10 3.99
C LEU A 53 -0.94 3.48 2.61
N TRP A 54 -1.77 2.50 2.26
CA TRP A 54 -1.69 1.74 1.03
C TRP A 54 -2.99 1.92 0.26
N ASN A 55 -2.89 2.29 -1.01
CA ASN A 55 -4.02 2.42 -1.90
C ASN A 55 -4.34 1.06 -2.52
N VAL A 56 -5.17 0.27 -1.84
CA VAL A 56 -5.48 -1.10 -2.29
C VAL A 56 -6.11 -1.18 -3.67
N GLN A 57 -6.71 -0.11 -4.19
CA GLN A 57 -7.28 -0.11 -5.53
C GLN A 57 -6.21 -0.01 -6.61
N GLU A 58 -5.24 0.89 -6.46
CA GLU A 58 -4.14 1.01 -7.42
C GLU A 58 -3.20 -0.21 -7.32
N VAL A 59 -3.04 -0.82 -6.14
CA VAL A 59 -2.29 -2.10 -6.00
C VAL A 59 -2.94 -3.27 -6.74
N LEU A 60 -4.26 -3.24 -6.93
CA LEU A 60 -5.04 -4.31 -7.60
C LEU A 60 -5.18 -4.13 -9.11
N LYS A 61 -4.73 -2.99 -9.64
CA LYS A 61 -4.95 -2.55 -11.03
C LYS A 61 -3.83 -3.02 -11.94
#